data_AF-A0A2E9VWV6-F1
#
_entry.id   AF-A0A2E9VWV6-F1
#
_cell.length_a   1.000
_cell.length_b   1.000
_cell.length_c   1.000
_cell.angle_alpha   90.00
_cell.angle_beta   90.00
_cell.angle_gamma   90.00
#
_symmetry.space_group_name_H-M   'P 1'
#
loop_
_entity.id
_entity.type
_entity.pdbx_description
1 polymer ?
#
loop_
_entity_poly.entity_id
_entity_poly.type
_entity_poly.pdbx_seq_one_letter_code
_entity_poly.pdbx_strand_id
1 'polypeptide(L)' 'MTYKMSNLNDYTVVIRKDGNWWIGWIEEVSGVNCQSLTREELIKNLKEALAEAIELKLV' A
#
# COMPACT_ATOMS: atom_id res chain seq x y z
N MET A 1 2.58 3.59 15.66
CA MET A 1 3.56 2.54 15.33
C MET A 1 3.51 2.28 13.83
N THR A 2 4.65 2.47 13.16
CA THR A 2 4.82 2.18 11.73
C THR A 2 5.22 0.72 11.60
N TYR A 3 4.47 -0.05 10.81
CA TYR A 3 4.83 -1.44 10.51
C TYR A 3 5.37 -1.48 9.08
N LYS A 4 6.68 -1.72 8.91
CA LYS A 4 7.22 -2.21 7.63
C LYS A 4 6.86 -3.69 7.55
N MET A 5 6.00 -4.09 6.61
CA MET A 5 5.58 -5.48 6.50
C MET A 5 5.56 -5.96 5.05
N SER A 6 6.24 -7.09 4.80
CA SER A 6 6.29 -7.92 3.59
C SER A 6 6.79 -7.26 2.30
N ASN A 7 7.90 -7.80 1.77
CA ASN A 7 8.33 -7.61 0.40
C ASN A 7 7.20 -8.04 -0.54
N LEU A 8 6.57 -7.09 -1.22
CA LEU A 8 5.89 -7.32 -2.50
C LEU A 8 6.98 -7.51 -3.56
N ASN A 9 7.75 -8.59 -3.40
CA ASN A 9 9.03 -8.96 -4.01
C ASN A 9 10.15 -7.90 -4.11
N ASP A 10 9.89 -6.59 -4.16
CA ASP A 10 10.90 -5.51 -4.15
C ASP A 10 10.39 -4.15 -3.59
N TYR A 11 9.13 -4.05 -3.14
CA TYR A 11 8.53 -2.79 -2.68
C TYR A 11 8.33 -2.74 -1.16
N THR A 12 8.57 -1.56 -0.58
CA THR A 12 8.34 -1.30 0.84
C THR A 12 6.99 -0.65 1.05
N VAL A 13 6.12 -1.35 1.78
CA VAL A 13 4.85 -0.78 2.23
C VAL A 13 4.96 -0.24 3.64
N VAL A 14 4.47 0.99 3.83
CA VAL A 14 4.25 1.58 5.14
C VAL A 14 2.78 1.43 5.50
N ILE A 15 2.52 0.86 6.69
CA ILE A 15 1.18 0.73 7.23
C ILE A 15 1.10 1.42 8.59
N ARG A 16 0.05 2.24 8.77
CA ARG A 16 -0.30 2.94 9.99
C ARG A 16 -1.78 2.74 10.32
N LYS A 17 -2.08 2.53 11.59
CA LYS A 17 -3.46 2.60 12.10
C LYS A 17 -3.73 4.00 12.67
N ASP A 18 -4.84 4.61 12.27
CA ASP A 18 -5.32 5.90 12.75
C ASP A 18 -6.81 5.83 13.10
N GLY A 19 -7.10 5.81 14.41
CA GLY A 19 -8.44 5.48 14.93
C GLY A 19 -8.92 4.12 14.41
N ASN A 20 -10.06 4.13 13.70
CA ASN A 20 -10.67 2.95 13.10
C ASN A 20 -10.12 2.61 11.71
N TRP A 21 -9.25 3.45 11.15
CA TRP A 21 -8.75 3.31 9.79
C TRP A 21 -7.34 2.72 9.79
N TRP A 22 -7.09 1.91 8.78
CA TRP A 22 -5.76 1.54 8.34
C TRP A 22 -5.40 2.39 7.13
N ILE A 23 -4.22 2.99 7.16
CA ILE A 23 -3.67 3.86 6.13
C ILE A 23 -2.36 3.24 5.68
N GLY A 24 -2.09 3.19 4.38
CA GLY A 24 -0.81 2.72 3.89
C GLY A 24 -0.43 3.28 2.53
N TRP A 25 0.87 3.19 2.22
CA TRP A 25 1.46 3.65 0.97
C TRP A 25 2.74 2.88 0.64
N ILE A 26 3.16 2.93 -0.62
CA ILE A 26 4.42 2.35 -1.11
C ILE A 26 5.51 3.42 -1.11
N GLU A 27 6.64 3.19 -0.44
CA GLU A 27 7.72 4.20 -0.31
C GLU A 27 8.32 4.57 -1.68
N GLU A 28 8.45 3.59 -2.57
CA GLU A 28 9.10 3.73 -3.88
C GLU A 28 8.17 4.29 -4.97
N VAL A 29 6.85 4.29 -4.75
CA VAL A 29 5.88 4.72 -5.75
C VAL A 29 4.97 5.80 -5.17
N SER A 30 5.38 7.05 -5.40
CA SER A 30 4.55 8.22 -5.09
C SER A 30 3.19 8.12 -5.78
N GLY A 31 2.13 8.35 -5.01
CA GLY A 31 0.75 8.24 -5.49
C GLY A 31 0.08 6.89 -5.20
N VAL A 32 0.82 5.83 -4.86
CA VAL A 32 0.21 4.55 -4.46
C VAL A 32 -0.02 4.55 -2.95
N ASN A 33 -1.26 4.87 -2.58
CA ASN A 33 -1.72 4.89 -1.20
C ASN A 33 -3.20 4.46 -1.12
N CYS A 34 -3.59 3.90 0.01
CA CYS A 34 -4.96 3.47 0.28
C CYS A 34 -5.31 3.65 1.76
N GLN A 35 -6.61 3.65 2.06
CA GLN A 35 -7.13 3.51 3.41
C GLN A 35 -8.29 2.52 3.45
N SER A 36 -8.41 1.75 4.54
CA SER A 36 -9.45 0.74 4.72
C SER A 36 -9.78 0.51 6.20
N LEU A 37 -10.94 -0.07 6.49
CA LEU A 37 -11.36 -0.36 7.88
C LEU A 37 -10.64 -1.58 8.46
N THR A 38 -10.16 -2.48 7.59
CA THR A 38 -9.36 -3.64 7.98
C THR A 38 -7.97 -3.60 7.36
N ARG A 39 -7.01 -4.28 8.00
CA ARG A 39 -5.62 -4.32 7.52
C ARG A 39 -5.51 -5.17 6.25
N GLU A 40 -6.30 -6.24 6.17
CA GLU A 40 -6.34 -7.17 5.05
C GLU A 40 -6.86 -6.48 3.79
N GLU A 41 -7.94 -5.69 3.92
CA GLU A 41 -8.47 -4.87 2.84
C GLU A 41 -7.47 -3.82 2.39
N LEU A 42 -6.79 -3.13 3.33
CA LEU A 42 -5.74 -2.18 2.98
C LEU A 42 -4.64 -2.83 2.14
N ILE A 43 -4.16 -4.01 2.56
CA ILE A 43 -3.11 -4.73 1.84
C ILE A 43 -3.59 -5.17 0.45
N LYS A 44 -4.84 -5.63 0.32
CA LYS A 44 -5.42 -5.98 -0.97
C LYS A 44 -5.46 -4.78 -1.90
N ASN A 45 -6.00 -3.66 -1.43
CA ASN A 45 -6.14 -2.44 -2.23
C ASN A 45 -4.77 -1.87 -2.65
N LEU A 46 -3.77 -1.91 -1.77
CA LEU A 46 -2.41 -1.49 -2.11
C LEU A 46 -1.76 -2.36 -3.18
N LYS A 47 -2.05 -3.66 -3.23
CA LYS A 47 -1.56 -4.54 -4.28
C LYS A 47 -2.19 -4.22 -5.64
N GLU A 48 -3.50 -3.99 -5.65
CA GLU A 48 -4.24 -3.61 -6.86
C GLU A 48 -3.74 -2.25 -7.40
N ALA A 49 -3.67 -1.24 -6.53
CA ALA A 49 -3.17 0.09 -6.90
C ALA A 49 -1.70 0.07 -7.35
N LEU A 50 -0.85 -0.77 -6.76
CA LEU A 50 0.54 -0.94 -7.21
C LEU A 50 0.61 -1.61 -8.58
N ALA A 51 -0.21 -2.64 -8.84
CA ALA A 51 -0.27 -3.28 -10.14
C ALA A 51 -0.69 -2.30 -11.23
N GLU A 52 -1.75 -1.51 -10.99
CA GLU A 52 -2.20 -0.46 -11.91
C GLU A 52 -1.11 0.59 -12.15
N ALA A 53 -0.42 1.04 -11.09
CA ALA A 53 0.65 2.02 -11.21
C ALA A 53 1.87 1.49 -12.00
N ILE A 54 2.15 0.18 -11.95
CA ILE A 54 3.21 -0.46 -12.75
C ILE A 54 2.78 -0.57 -14.21
N GLU A 55 1.52 -0.95 -14.48
CA GLU A 55 0.96 -1.03 -15.83
C GLU A 55 0.95 0.35 -16.52
N LEU A 56 0.57 1.41 -15.80
CA LEU A 56 0.55 2.78 -16.33
C LEU A 56 1.95 3.36 -16.63
N LYS A 57 3.02 2.83 -16.01
CA LYS A 57 4.41 3.24 -16.31
C LYS A 57 4.94 2.63 -17.62
N LEU A 58 4.20 1.73 -18.26
CA LEU A 58 4.58 1.03 -19.49
C LEU A 58 3.63 1.38 -20.64
N VAL A 59 3.64 2.64 -21.09
CA VAL A 59 3.27 3.08 -22.45
C VAL A 59 4.08 4.29 -22.86
#